data_AF-A0A939Z034-F1
#
_entry.id   AF-A0A939Z034-F1
#
_cell.length_a   1.000
_cell.length_b   1.000
_cell.length_c   1.000
_cell.angle_alpha   90.00
_cell.angle_beta   90.00
_cell.angle_gamma   90.00
#
_symmetry.space_group_name_H-M   'P 1'
#
loop_
_entity.id
_entity.type
_entity.pdbx_description
1 polymer ?
#
loop_
_entity_poly.entity_id
_entity_poly.type
_entity_poly.pdbx_seq_one_letter_code
_entity_poly.pdbx_strand_id
1 'polypeptide(L)'
;KESEQKAAGRTPGQEGAVAEGLMDIFREFGALRGSDPGSPEAQEKAAKLQQYITDNYYTCTKEILKGLGQMYVCDERFRSNINEAGGEGTAEYAAKAIAVYCS
;
A
#
# COMPACT_ATOMS: atom_id res chain seq x y z
N LYS A 1 -7.52 -17.62 -5.99
CA LYS A 1 -8.77 -17.68 -6.80
C LYS A 1 -9.31 -16.30 -7.18
N GLU A 2 -9.42 -15.32 -6.28
CA GLU A 2 -9.91 -13.97 -6.63
C GLU A 2 -8.83 -13.11 -7.34
N SER A 3 -7.60 -13.09 -6.82
CA SER A 3 -6.46 -12.40 -7.45
C SER A 3 -6.13 -12.95 -8.83
N GLU A 4 -6.24 -14.27 -9.01
CA GLU A 4 -6.01 -14.93 -10.29
C GLU A 4 -7.11 -14.59 -11.31
N GLN A 5 -8.35 -14.35 -10.89
CA GLN A 5 -9.44 -13.92 -11.79
C GLN A 5 -9.27 -12.46 -12.22
N LYS A 6 -8.87 -11.56 -11.30
CA LYS A 6 -8.57 -10.16 -11.65
C LYS A 6 -7.27 -10.03 -12.45
N ALA A 7 -6.32 -10.95 -12.28
CA ALA A 7 -5.07 -10.98 -13.05
C ALA A 7 -5.24 -11.66 -14.42
N ALA A 8 -6.08 -12.71 -14.52
CA ALA A 8 -6.27 -13.48 -15.75
C ALA A 8 -6.88 -12.69 -16.93
N GLY A 9 -7.45 -11.51 -16.68
CA GLY A 9 -7.92 -10.59 -17.72
C GLY A 9 -6.99 -9.41 -18.03
N ARG A 10 -5.86 -9.28 -17.32
CA ARG A 10 -4.95 -8.15 -17.51
C ARG A 10 -3.88 -8.46 -18.56
N THR A 11 -3.68 -7.51 -19.46
CA THR A 11 -2.50 -7.49 -20.32
C THR A 11 -1.28 -7.03 -19.52
N PRO A 12 -0.05 -7.39 -19.94
CA PRO A 12 1.18 -6.97 -19.25
C PRO A 12 1.29 -5.45 -19.05
N GLY A 13 0.77 -4.66 -20.00
CA GLY A 13 0.74 -3.19 -19.88
C GLY A 13 -0.22 -2.69 -18.79
N GLN A 14 -1.32 -3.39 -18.54
CA GLN A 14 -2.24 -3.08 -17.44
C GLN A 14 -1.70 -3.54 -16.09
N GLU A 15 -0.94 -4.63 -16.03
CA GLU A 15 -0.25 -5.04 -14.81
C GLU A 15 0.80 -4.00 -14.37
N GLY A 16 1.57 -3.47 -15.32
CA GLY A 16 2.52 -2.38 -15.06
C GLY A 16 1.83 -1.12 -14.54
N ALA A 17 0.74 -0.68 -15.18
CA ALA A 17 -0.01 0.50 -14.76
C ALA A 17 -0.62 0.35 -13.35
N VAL A 18 -1.07 -0.85 -12.99
CA VAL A 18 -1.59 -1.12 -11.64
C VAL A 18 -0.47 -1.10 -10.60
N ALA A 19 0.70 -1.66 -10.92
CA ALA A 19 1.85 -1.62 -10.03
C ALA A 19 2.35 -0.18 -9.82
N GLU A 20 2.43 0.62 -10.88
CA GLU A 20 2.78 2.04 -10.82
C GLU A 20 1.79 2.84 -9.96
N GLY A 21 0.48 2.65 -10.16
CA GLY A 21 -0.53 3.33 -9.34
C GLY A 21 -0.50 2.93 -7.87
N LEU A 22 -0.09 1.69 -7.55
CA LEU A 22 0.19 1.30 -6.16
C LEU A 22 1.41 2.06 -5.60
N MET A 23 2.48 2.22 -6.39
CA MET A 23 3.66 2.98 -5.98
C MET A 23 3.36 4.47 -5.80
N ASP A 24 2.43 5.04 -6.57
CA ASP A 24 1.99 6.43 -6.37
C ASP A 24 1.34 6.65 -5.00
N ILE A 25 0.59 5.68 -4.50
CA ILE A 25 0.04 5.76 -3.13
C ILE A 25 1.17 5.75 -2.10
N PHE A 26 2.22 4.96 -2.31
CA PHE A 26 3.40 5.00 -1.43
C PHE A 26 4.20 6.30 -1.55
N ARG A 27 4.25 6.94 -2.72
CA ARG A 27 4.80 8.29 -2.87
C ARG A 27 4.02 9.31 -2.03
N GLU A 28 2.68 9.21 -2.02
CA GLU A 28 1.82 10.05 -1.17
C GLU A 28 2.10 9.82 0.32
N PHE A 29 2.28 8.57 0.77
CA PHE A 29 2.75 8.29 2.13
C PHE A 29 4.13 8.89 2.41
N GLY A 30 5.03 8.79 1.45
CA GLY A 30 6.39 9.35 1.50
C GLY A 30 6.39 10.86 1.76
N ALA A 31 5.44 11.60 1.18
CA ALA A 31 5.27 13.03 1.40
C ALA A 31 4.76 13.38 2.81
N LEU A 32 4.09 12.43 3.49
CA LEU A 32 3.51 12.61 4.83
C LEU A 32 4.42 12.11 5.95
N ARG A 33 5.59 11.51 5.66
CA ARG A 33 6.49 10.89 6.67
C ARG A 33 6.84 11.75 7.88
N GLY A 34 6.83 13.08 7.74
CA GLY A 34 7.13 14.02 8.83
C GLY A 34 5.92 14.36 9.72
N SER A 35 4.73 13.86 9.39
CA SER A 35 3.48 14.11 10.11
C SER A 35 3.09 12.95 11.01
N ASP A 36 2.02 13.11 11.78
CA ASP A 36 1.45 12.02 12.58
C ASP A 36 0.85 10.94 11.66
N PRO A 37 1.25 9.65 11.78
CA PRO A 37 0.61 8.55 11.06
C PRO A 37 -0.89 8.42 11.34
N GLY A 38 -1.39 8.95 12.45
CA GLY A 38 -2.81 9.04 12.79
C GLY A 38 -3.54 10.26 12.22
N SER A 39 -2.84 11.14 11.50
CA SER A 39 -3.45 12.34 10.91
C SER A 39 -4.54 11.97 9.90
N PRO A 40 -5.59 12.82 9.73
CA PRO A 40 -6.65 12.58 8.75
C PRO A 40 -6.11 12.28 7.34
N GLU A 41 -5.05 12.97 6.94
CA GLU A 41 -4.39 12.79 5.66
C GLU A 41 -3.73 11.42 5.54
N ALA A 42 -3.01 10.97 6.58
CA ALA A 42 -2.38 9.64 6.59
C ALA A 42 -3.43 8.52 6.59
N GLN A 43 -4.53 8.72 7.31
CA GLN A 43 -5.65 7.76 7.37
C GLN A 43 -6.41 7.70 6.04
N GLU A 44 -6.57 8.82 5.33
CA GLU A 44 -7.10 8.84 3.97
C GLU A 44 -6.23 8.00 3.02
N LYS A 45 -4.89 8.09 3.14
CA LYS A 45 -3.99 7.27 2.30
C LYS A 45 -4.07 5.78 2.65
N ALA A 46 -4.26 5.42 3.92
CA ALA A 46 -4.48 4.03 4.31
C ALA A 46 -5.79 3.47 3.74
N ALA A 47 -6.87 4.25 3.77
CA ALA A 47 -8.14 3.87 3.13
C ALA A 47 -7.99 3.76 1.61
N LYS A 48 -7.32 4.73 0.97
CA LYS A 48 -7.01 4.71 -0.47
C LYS A 48 -6.22 3.47 -0.86
N LEU A 49 -5.21 3.09 -0.08
CA LEU A 49 -4.43 1.87 -0.30
C LEU A 49 -5.31 0.62 -0.21
N GLN A 50 -6.15 0.52 0.83
CA GLN A 50 -7.08 -0.59 0.99
C GLN A 50 -8.02 -0.74 -0.22
N GLN A 51 -8.61 0.39 -0.65
CA GLN A 51 -9.53 0.43 -1.77
C GLN A 51 -8.82 0.06 -3.08
N TYR A 52 -7.62 0.61 -3.30
CA TYR A 52 -6.84 0.31 -4.49
C TYR A 52 -6.50 -1.18 -4.60
N ILE A 53 -6.11 -1.81 -3.49
CA ILE A 53 -5.84 -3.25 -3.45
C ILE A 53 -7.12 -4.04 -3.68
N THR A 54 -8.22 -3.62 -3.07
CA THR A 54 -9.55 -4.23 -3.25
C THR A 54 -9.99 -4.22 -4.71
N ASP A 55 -9.87 -3.08 -5.38
CA ASP A 55 -10.30 -2.91 -6.76
C ASP A 55 -9.42 -3.71 -7.71
N ASN A 56 -8.10 -3.65 -7.51
CA ASN A 56 -7.14 -4.14 -8.48
C ASN A 56 -6.55 -5.51 -8.18
N TYR A 57 -6.69 -6.11 -7.00
CA TYR A 57 -6.05 -7.39 -6.69
C TYR A 57 -7.04 -8.38 -6.10
N TYR A 58 -7.44 -8.19 -4.85
CA TYR A 58 -8.36 -9.05 -4.13
C TYR A 58 -9.02 -8.22 -3.03
N THR A 59 -10.18 -8.65 -2.56
CA THR A 59 -10.88 -7.98 -1.46
C THR A 59 -9.96 -7.82 -0.25
N CYS A 60 -9.52 -6.58 0.01
CA CYS A 60 -8.57 -6.26 1.06
C CYS A 60 -9.34 -5.84 2.31
N THR A 61 -9.52 -6.75 3.25
CA THR A 61 -10.11 -6.42 4.55
C THR A 61 -9.11 -5.65 5.42
N LYS A 62 -9.58 -5.03 6.51
CA LYS A 62 -8.67 -4.39 7.48
C LYS A 62 -7.66 -5.37 8.06
N GLU A 63 -8.04 -6.63 8.26
CA GLU A 63 -7.14 -7.68 8.74
C GLU A 63 -6.03 -7.98 7.72
N ILE A 64 -6.38 -8.12 6.43
CA ILE A 64 -5.40 -8.34 5.37
C ILE A 64 -4.49 -7.11 5.23
N LEU A 65 -5.06 -5.90 5.24
CA LEU A 65 -4.28 -4.66 5.17
C LEU A 65 -3.28 -4.54 6.32
N LYS A 66 -3.68 -4.88 7.54
CA LYS A 66 -2.79 -4.92 8.71
C LYS A 66 -1.63 -5.90 8.50
N GLY A 67 -1.90 -7.09 7.96
CA GLY A 67 -0.86 -8.06 7.62
C GLY A 67 0.10 -7.55 6.54
N LEU A 68 -0.42 -6.87 5.52
CA LEU A 68 0.40 -6.23 4.48
C LEU A 68 1.30 -5.13 5.04
N GLY A 69 0.77 -4.29 5.95
CA GLY A 69 1.55 -3.28 6.65
C GLY A 69 2.76 -3.87 7.39
N GLN A 70 2.60 -5.02 8.03
CA GLN A 70 3.72 -5.73 8.67
C GLN A 70 4.70 -6.28 7.64
N MET A 71 4.20 -6.90 6.56
CA MET A 71 5.01 -7.43 5.48
C MET A 71 5.88 -6.35 4.80
N TYR A 72 5.36 -5.13 4.62
CA TYR A 72 6.10 -4.01 4.02
C TYR A 72 7.37 -3.64 4.77
N VAL A 73 7.44 -3.92 6.07
CA VAL A 73 8.63 -3.65 6.91
C VAL A 73 9.47 -4.90 7.10
N CYS A 74 8.83 -6.07 7.21
CA CYS A 74 9.51 -7.34 7.49
C CYS A 74 10.21 -7.95 6.26
N ASP A 75 9.67 -7.80 5.06
CA ASP A 75 10.32 -8.29 3.82
C ASP A 75 11.10 -7.15 3.14
N GLU A 76 12.41 -7.34 3.03
CA GLU A 76 13.33 -6.32 2.52
C GLU A 76 13.02 -5.89 1.08
N ARG A 77 12.43 -6.77 0.26
CA ARG A 77 12.09 -6.43 -1.13
C ARG A 77 10.98 -5.41 -1.18
N PHE A 78 9.94 -5.60 -0.36
CA PHE A 78 8.85 -4.62 -0.27
C PHE A 78 9.33 -3.33 0.38
N ARG A 79 10.10 -3.44 1.47
CA ARG A 79 10.66 -2.27 2.14
C ARG A 79 11.51 -1.42 1.21
N SER A 80 12.41 -2.05 0.44
CA SER A 80 13.26 -1.35 -0.53
C SER A 80 12.43 -0.66 -1.60
N ASN A 81 11.52 -1.38 -2.27
CA ASN A 81 10.71 -0.81 -3.35
C ASN A 81 9.85 0.37 -2.87
N ILE A 82 9.25 0.26 -1.69
CA ILE A 82 8.41 1.33 -1.11
C ILE A 82 9.29 2.53 -0.74
N ASN A 83 10.47 2.30 -0.18
CA ASN A 83 11.39 3.37 0.17
C ASN A 83 12.03 4.01 -1.07
N GLU A 84 12.24 3.28 -2.17
CA GLU A 84 12.67 3.86 -3.44
C GLU A 84 11.58 4.73 -4.06
N ALA A 85 10.31 4.35 -3.91
CA ALA A 85 9.19 5.14 -4.39
C ALA A 85 8.96 6.41 -3.55
N GLY A 86 8.79 6.28 -2.23
CA GLY A 86 8.40 7.38 -1.35
C GLY A 86 9.54 8.02 -0.53
N GLY A 87 10.75 7.48 -0.61
CA GLY A 87 11.92 7.85 0.18
C GLY A 87 12.11 6.97 1.43
N GLU A 88 13.32 6.99 2.00
CA GLU A 88 13.71 6.16 3.15
C GLU A 88 12.78 6.31 4.37
N GLY A 89 12.26 5.20 4.90
CA GLY A 89 11.31 5.23 6.03
C GLY A 89 9.84 5.30 5.63
N THR A 90 9.52 5.26 4.33
CA THR A 90 8.12 5.27 3.85
C THR A 90 7.42 3.98 4.21
N ALA A 91 8.10 2.84 4.11
CA ALA A 91 7.52 1.54 4.46
C ALA A 91 7.10 1.51 5.94
N GLU A 92 7.96 1.98 6.82
CA GLU A 92 7.71 2.08 8.26
C GLU A 92 6.57 3.06 8.57
N TYR A 93 6.52 4.19 7.88
CA TYR A 93 5.44 5.17 8.05
C TYR A 93 4.09 4.61 7.59
N ALA A 94 4.04 4.03 6.40
CA ALA A 94 2.83 3.40 5.86
C ALA A 94 2.33 2.29 6.78
N ALA A 95 3.22 1.44 7.30
CA ALA A 95 2.87 0.39 8.26
C ALA A 95 2.23 0.95 9.55
N LYS A 96 2.75 2.06 10.08
CA LYS A 96 2.16 2.73 11.25
C LYS A 96 0.79 3.32 10.93
N ALA A 97 0.65 4.02 9.82
CA ALA A 97 -0.63 4.60 9.40
C ALA A 97 -1.71 3.53 9.19
N ILE A 98 -1.34 2.41 8.56
CA ILE A 98 -2.18 1.23 8.40
C ILE A 98 -2.58 0.64 9.75
N ALA A 99 -1.63 0.50 10.69
CA ALA A 99 -1.93 -0.05 12.01
C ALA A 99 -2.97 0.80 12.76
N VAL A 100 -2.87 2.14 12.68
CA VAL A 100 -3.87 3.05 13.24
C VAL A 100 -5.22 2.90 12.55
N TYR A 101 -5.25 2.86 11.22
CA TYR A 101 -6.48 2.73 10.42
C TYR A 101 -7.24 1.41 10.66
N CYS A 102 -6.50 0.34 10.92
CA CYS A 102 -7.02 -1.00 11.19
C CYS A 102 -7.29 -1.26 12.68
N SER A 103 -7.04 -0.28 13.56
CA SER A 103 -7.39 -0.36 14.98
C SER A 103 -8.89 -0.13 15.24
#